data_AF-A0A432H6E9-F1
#
_entry.id   AF-A0A432H6E9-F1
#
_cell.length_a   1.000
_cell.length_b   1.000
_cell.length_c   1.000
_cell.angle_alpha   90.00
_cell.angle_beta   90.00
_cell.angle_gamma   90.00
#
_symmetry.space_group_name_H-M   'P 1'
#
loop_
_entity.id
_entity.type
_entity.pdbx_description
1 polymer ?
#
loop_
_entity_poly.entity_id
_entity_poly.type
_entity_poly.pdbx_seq_one_letter_code
_entity_poly.pdbx_strand_id
1 'polypeptide(L)'
;MNLEDLNHCDIKQAHIELLKCCGSSQWTEKLLATRPYKSVSHLLELAGQIWSDLGEVNYLEAFAAHPKIGASKPPDNAKNTESWTSKEQAGMMSADEQTKLKWEPN
;
A
#
# COMPACT_ATOMS: atom_id res chain seq x y z
N MET A 1 -2.55 14.53 0.42
CA MET A 1 -2.74 14.77 1.86
C MET A 1 -1.37 15.06 2.48
N ASN A 2 -1.26 16.05 3.36
CA ASN A 2 -0.03 16.30 4.13
C ASN A 2 -0.14 15.71 5.57
N LEU A 3 0.91 15.81 6.38
CA LEU A 3 0.94 15.24 7.75
C LEU A 3 -0.11 15.87 8.68
N GLU A 4 -0.31 17.18 8.57
CA GLU A 4 -1.24 17.92 9.40
C GLU A 4 -2.69 17.55 9.05
N ASP A 5 -3.02 17.45 7.76
CA ASP A 5 -4.30 16.94 7.28
C ASP A 5 -4.57 15.53 7.81
N LEU A 6 -3.56 14.63 7.74
CA LEU A 6 -3.68 13.26 8.21
C LEU A 6 -3.92 13.18 9.72
N ASN A 7 -3.35 14.08 10.51
CA ASN A 7 -3.56 14.16 11.95
C ASN A 7 -4.96 14.62 12.33
N HIS A 8 -5.59 15.49 11.53
CA HIS A 8 -6.82 16.19 11.90
C HIS A 8 -8.07 15.74 11.14
N CYS A 9 -7.94 15.08 9.99
CA CYS A 9 -9.10 14.58 9.26
C CYS A 9 -9.83 13.48 10.05
N ASP A 10 -11.10 13.28 9.70
CA ASP A 10 -11.93 12.27 10.34
C ASP A 10 -11.37 10.86 10.14
N ILE A 11 -11.78 9.95 11.03
CA ILE A 11 -11.30 8.58 11.08
C ILE A 11 -11.53 7.85 9.75
N LYS A 12 -12.67 8.08 9.06
CA LYS A 12 -12.97 7.40 7.80
C LYS A 12 -12.05 7.88 6.70
N GLN A 13 -11.83 9.19 6.59
CA GLN A 13 -10.94 9.77 5.60
C GLN A 13 -9.49 9.31 5.83
N ALA A 14 -8.98 9.40 7.07
CA ALA A 14 -7.64 8.94 7.40
C ALA A 14 -7.44 7.45 7.12
N HIS A 15 -8.44 6.62 7.44
CA HIS A 15 -8.43 5.20 7.13
C HIS A 15 -8.33 4.93 5.62
N ILE A 16 -9.10 5.66 4.81
CA ILE A 16 -9.04 5.54 3.34
C ILE A 16 -7.65 5.92 2.81
N GLU A 17 -7.06 7.01 3.32
CA GLU A 17 -5.73 7.43 2.86
C GLU A 17 -4.62 6.45 3.27
N LEU A 18 -4.70 5.87 4.47
CA LEU A 18 -3.75 4.84 4.91
C LEU A 18 -3.90 3.53 4.12
N LEU A 19 -5.12 3.11 3.79
CA LEU A 19 -5.35 1.93 2.95
C LEU A 19 -4.79 2.08 1.53
N LYS A 20 -4.74 3.30 0.98
CA LYS A 20 -4.07 3.54 -0.31
C LYS A 20 -2.56 3.28 -0.23
N CYS A 21 -1.97 3.46 0.95
CA CYS A 21 -0.55 3.24 1.19
C CYS A 21 -0.24 1.75 1.41
N CYS A 22 -1.09 1.05 2.16
CA CYS A 22 -0.92 -0.36 2.48
C CYS A 22 -2.29 -1.02 2.60
N GLY A 23 -2.53 -2.07 1.80
CA GLY A 23 -3.82 -2.75 1.76
C GLY A 23 -4.15 -3.62 2.97
N SER A 24 -3.28 -3.69 3.99
CA SER A 24 -3.61 -4.39 5.22
C SER A 24 -4.55 -3.56 6.09
N SER A 25 -5.73 -4.11 6.39
CA SER A 25 -6.72 -3.50 7.27
C SER A 25 -6.15 -3.35 8.69
N GLN A 26 -5.48 -4.40 9.20
CA GLN A 26 -4.90 -4.37 10.54
C GLN A 26 -3.74 -3.38 10.67
N TRP A 27 -2.90 -3.24 9.64
CA TRP A 27 -1.85 -2.22 9.63
C TRP A 27 -2.46 -0.81 9.69
N THR A 28 -3.48 -0.57 8.86
CA THR A 28 -4.16 0.73 8.78
C THR A 28 -4.84 1.08 10.09
N GLU A 29 -5.59 0.16 10.70
CA GLU A 29 -6.26 0.38 11.99
C GLU A 29 -5.27 0.70 13.11
N LYS A 30 -4.18 -0.07 13.21
CA LYS A 30 -3.14 0.14 14.22
C LYS A 30 -2.47 1.50 14.03
N LEU A 31 -2.08 1.83 12.80
CA LEU A 31 -1.42 3.09 12.51
C LEU A 31 -2.36 4.27 12.79
N LEU A 32 -3.62 4.20 12.33
CA LEU A 32 -4.65 5.20 12.57
C LEU A 32 -4.86 5.52 14.07
N ALA A 33 -4.77 4.50 14.93
CA ALA A 33 -4.89 4.62 16.38
C ALA A 33 -3.68 5.29 17.07
N THR A 34 -2.55 5.45 16.36
CA THR A 34 -1.34 6.11 16.89
C THR A 34 -1.25 7.61 16.58
N ARG A 35 -2.26 8.16 15.90
CA ARG A 35 -2.35 9.62 15.68
C ARG A 35 -2.49 10.38 17.01
N PRO A 36 -1.94 11.60 17.13
CA PRO A 36 -1.26 12.37 16.08
C PRO A 36 0.24 12.06 15.98
N TYR A 37 0.80 12.25 14.78
CA TYR A 37 2.24 12.13 14.53
C TYR A 37 2.96 13.46 14.65
N LYS A 38 4.12 13.44 15.32
CA LYS A 38 4.96 14.63 15.53
C LYS A 38 5.74 15.07 14.28
N SER A 39 6.05 14.13 13.39
CA SER A 39 6.79 14.36 12.15
C SER A 39 6.55 13.22 11.17
N VAL A 40 6.97 13.40 9.92
CA VAL A 40 6.96 12.33 8.92
C VAL A 40 7.86 11.17 9.36
N SER A 41 9.01 11.45 9.97
CA SER A 41 9.90 10.41 10.49
C SER A 41 9.24 9.57 11.58
N HIS A 42 8.50 10.21 12.49
CA HIS A 42 7.74 9.50 13.54
C HIS A 42 6.65 8.60 12.96
N LEU A 43 5.95 9.09 11.92
CA LEU A 43 4.97 8.28 11.18
C LEU A 43 5.64 7.04 10.54
N LEU A 44 6.77 7.22 9.85
CA LEU A 44 7.47 6.13 9.17
C LEU A 44 8.04 5.10 10.16
N GLU A 45 8.55 5.54 11.30
CA GLU A 45 9.04 4.67 12.37
C GLU A 45 7.91 3.78 12.92
N LEU A 46 6.78 4.38 13.29
CA LEU A 46 5.61 3.64 13.78
C LEU A 46 5.04 2.71 12.71
N ALA A 47 4.96 3.16 11.46
CA ALA A 47 4.52 2.36 10.33
C ALA A 47 5.38 1.09 10.14
N GLY A 48 6.70 1.22 10.27
CA GLY A 48 7.64 0.11 10.18
C GLY A 48 7.53 -0.86 11.35
N GLN A 49 7.45 -0.34 12.58
CA GLN A 49 7.25 -1.16 13.78
C GLN A 49 5.94 -1.96 13.70
N ILE A 50 4.83 -1.28 13.39
CA ILE A 50 3.52 -1.91 13.25
C ILE A 50 3.55 -2.98 12.16
N TRP A 51 4.18 -2.69 11.01
CA TRP A 51 4.33 -3.65 9.93
C TRP A 51 5.07 -4.91 10.39
N SER A 52 6.24 -4.77 11.03
CA SER A 52 7.03 -5.90 11.52
C SER A 52 6.30 -6.77 12.56
N ASP A 53 5.37 -6.18 13.32
CA ASP A 53 4.57 -6.88 14.32
C ASP A 53 3.35 -7.62 13.75
N LEU A 54 3.10 -7.54 12.42
CA LEU A 54 1.98 -8.24 11.80
C LEU A 54 2.30 -9.72 11.54
N GLY A 55 1.24 -10.53 11.60
CA GLY A 55 1.27 -11.91 11.14
C GLY A 55 1.05 -12.07 9.63
N GLU A 56 1.35 -13.28 9.13
CA GLU A 56 1.28 -13.68 7.73
C GLU A 56 -0.02 -13.28 7.01
N VAL A 57 -1.18 -13.49 7.64
CA VAL A 57 -2.50 -13.16 7.05
C VAL A 57 -2.59 -11.69 6.64
N ASN A 58 -2.05 -10.78 7.46
CA ASN A 58 -2.08 -9.35 7.17
C ASN A 58 -1.12 -8.98 6.04
N TYR A 59 0.03 -9.65 5.94
CA TYR A 59 0.94 -9.47 4.82
C TYR A 59 0.30 -9.94 3.51
N LEU A 60 -0.36 -11.10 3.52
CA LEU A 60 -1.08 -11.62 2.36
C LEU A 60 -2.22 -10.70 1.93
N GLU A 61 -2.97 -10.13 2.88
CA GLU A 61 -4.00 -9.11 2.60
C GLU A 61 -3.39 -7.88 1.92
N ALA A 62 -2.30 -7.35 2.46
CA ALA A 62 -1.59 -6.21 1.87
C ALA A 62 -1.17 -6.52 0.43
N PHE A 63 -0.54 -7.66 0.18
CA PHE A 63 -0.10 -8.05 -1.16
C PHE A 63 -1.27 -8.28 -2.13
N ALA A 64 -2.37 -8.86 -1.66
CA ALA A 64 -3.56 -9.09 -2.48
C ALA A 64 -4.27 -7.80 -2.89
N ALA A 65 -4.03 -6.69 -2.20
CA ALA A 65 -4.56 -5.37 -2.55
C ALA A 65 -3.77 -4.67 -3.67
N HIS A 66 -2.61 -5.20 -4.06
CA HIS A 66 -1.83 -4.67 -5.19
C HIS A 66 -2.07 -5.50 -6.46
N PRO A 67 -2.16 -4.84 -7.63
CA PRO A 67 -2.10 -5.52 -8.92
C PRO A 67 -0.84 -6.38 -9.02
N LYS A 68 -0.97 -7.60 -9.55
CA LYS A 68 0.20 -8.42 -9.87
C LYS A 68 1.14 -7.65 -10.80
N ILE A 69 2.44 -7.76 -10.55
CA ILE A 69 3.48 -7.21 -11.43
C ILE A 69 3.23 -7.70 -12.86
N GLY A 70 3.15 -6.77 -13.82
CA GLY A 70 2.85 -7.06 -15.24
C GLY A 70 1.36 -7.19 -15.60
N ALA A 71 0.44 -7.13 -14.64
CA ALA A 71 -0.99 -7.07 -14.93
C ALA A 71 -1.43 -5.62 -15.19
N SER A 72 -2.12 -5.40 -16.31
CA SER A 72 -2.64 -4.07 -16.68
C SER A 72 -3.84 -3.61 -15.85
N LYS A 73 -4.42 -4.49 -15.01
CA LYS A 73 -5.62 -4.21 -14.22
C LYS A 73 -5.43 -4.58 -12.75
N PRO A 74 -5.86 -3.72 -11.82
CA PRO A 74 -6.02 -4.09 -10.42
C PRO A 74 -7.04 -5.21 -10.23
N PRO A 75 -6.86 -6.09 -9.25
CA PRO A 75 -7.91 -7.03 -8.84
C PRO A 75 -9.11 -6.27 -8.25
N ASP A 76 -10.31 -6.87 -8.27
CA ASP A 76 -11.57 -6.20 -7.88
C ASP A 76 -11.59 -5.68 -6.43
N ASN A 77 -10.71 -6.22 -5.57
CA ASN A 77 -10.49 -5.80 -4.19
C ASN A 77 -9.51 -4.61 -4.06
N ALA A 78 -8.74 -4.27 -5.10
CA ALA A 78 -7.80 -3.16 -5.15
C ALA A 78 -8.52 -1.83 -5.43
N LYS A 79 -9.46 -1.47 -4.56
CA LYS A 79 -10.14 -0.18 -4.65
C LYS A 79 -9.15 0.94 -4.33
N ASN A 80 -8.93 1.86 -5.28
CA ASN A 80 -8.13 3.09 -5.16
C ASN A 80 -6.60 3.00 -5.29
N THR A 81 -6.01 1.92 -5.82
CA THR A 81 -4.54 1.83 -6.02
C THR A 81 -4.09 1.95 -7.49
N GLU A 82 -5.02 2.16 -8.43
CA GLU A 82 -4.73 2.11 -9.88
C GLU A 82 -3.68 3.14 -10.33
N SER A 83 -3.85 4.41 -9.93
CA SER A 83 -2.96 5.50 -10.33
C SER A 83 -1.54 5.38 -9.75
N TRP A 84 -1.41 4.74 -8.59
CA TRP A 84 -0.12 4.53 -7.93
C TRP A 84 0.60 3.32 -8.52
N THR A 85 -0.12 2.22 -8.73
CA THR A 85 0.46 1.00 -9.28
C THR A 85 1.00 1.19 -10.70
N SER A 86 0.31 1.94 -11.57
CA SER A 86 0.82 2.21 -12.92
C SER A 86 2.14 2.99 -12.92
N LYS A 87 2.38 3.86 -11.93
CA LYS A 87 3.65 4.59 -11.80
C LYS A 87 4.76 3.71 -11.23
N GLU A 88 4.45 2.86 -10.26
CA GLU A 88 5.40 1.91 -9.66
C GLU A 88 5.81 0.81 -10.65
N GLN A 89 4.91 0.40 -11.54
CA GLN A 89 5.13 -0.64 -12.56
C GLN A 89 5.61 -0.08 -13.91
N ALA A 90 5.82 1.23 -14.04
CA ALA A 90 6.21 1.85 -15.30
C ALA A 90 7.50 1.23 -15.90
N GLY A 91 8.46 0.88 -15.03
CA GLY A 91 9.71 0.21 -15.45
C GLY A 91 9.51 -1.20 -16.01
N MET A 92 8.51 -1.95 -15.53
CA MET A 92 8.14 -3.27 -16.07
C MET A 92 7.40 -3.12 -17.40
N MET A 93 6.52 -2.11 -17.53
CA MET A 93 5.79 -1.87 -18.77
C MET A 93 6.72 -1.46 -19.93
N SER A 94 7.80 -0.74 -19.63
CA SER A 94 8.84 -0.37 -20.60
C SER A 94 9.90 -1.45 -20.88
N ALA A 95 9.84 -2.59 -20.19
CA ALA A 95 10.79 -3.68 -20.44
C ALA A 95 10.50 -4.38 -21.78
N ASP A 96 11.56 -4.70 -22.52
CA ASP A 96 11.52 -5.40 -23.81
C ASP A 96 10.80 -6.76 -23.74
N GLU A 97 10.15 -7.17 -24.83
CA GLU A 97 9.36 -8.42 -24.91
C GLU A 97 10.14 -9.68 -24.51
N GLN A 98 11.44 -9.74 -24.77
CA GLN A 98 12.30 -10.85 -24.34
C GLN A 98 12.41 -10.99 -22.81
N THR A 99 12.22 -9.90 -22.07
CA THR A 99 12.25 -9.90 -20.59
C THR A 99 10.90 -10.34 -20.02
N LYS A 100 9.79 -10.04 -20.72
CA LYS A 100 8.43 -10.43 -20.32
C LYS A 100 8.15 -11.92 -20.54
N LEU A 101 8.73 -12.54 -21.57
CA LEU A 101 8.53 -13.96 -21.87
C LEU A 101 9.24 -14.94 -20.91
N LYS A 102 10.24 -14.48 -20.14
CA LYS A 102 11.00 -15.35 -19.23
C LYS A 102 10.30 -15.66 -17.91
N TRP A 103 9.14 -15.07 -17.66
CA TRP A 103 8.36 -15.28 -16.44
C TRP A 103 7.11 -16.13 -16.73
N GLU A 104 7.29 -17.44 -16.76
CA GLU A 104 6.19 -18.41 -16.59
C GLU A 104 6.37 -19.07 -15.21
N PRO A 105 5.49 -18.80 -14.23
CA PRO A 105 5.55 -19.49 -12.94
C PRO A 105 5.08 -20.95 -13.14
N ASN A 106 5.95 -21.90 -12.77
CA ASN A 106 5.59 -23.31 -12.58
C ASN A 106 4.55 -23.47 -11.46
#